data_AF-A0A948V8K5-F1
#
_entry.id   AF-A0A948V8K5-F1
#
_cell.length_a   1.000
_cell.length_b   1.000
_cell.length_c   1.000
_cell.angle_alpha   90.00
_cell.angle_beta   90.00
_cell.angle_gamma   90.00
#
_symmetry.space_group_name_H-M   'P 1'
#
loop_
_entity.id
_entity.type
_entity.pdbx_description
1 polymer ?
#
loop_
_entity_poly.entity_id
_entity_poly.type
_entity_poly.pdbx_seq_one_letter_code
_entity_poly.pdbx_strand_id
1 'polypeptide(L)'
;MGREDEFALDGLGDASVEEIASRITSLSPVHYGRSREMLEALDIRALTGQDIGIRFVDLNRYAGLNIFGSGQSAVSKGRKGGIFINQHKTIKADPDNVYLAISKDIDDTTLIHQLAHVLDYLGGSRLMPGTLEPLAFELRIPVEHLEHPEEFGYWLIHLQQKFQVTFDADDAIVSYLYQNQMLIKGEEIQRKNRLILRSKSDRILRFLSERSAEIDRLIRNRPGYIGIRSPAHPNSSGEGSVRFKSNGTFSE
;
A
#
# COMPACT_ATOMS: atom_id res chain seq x y z
N MET A 1 -20.57 12.36 33.91
CA MET A 1 -21.01 10.95 33.84
C MET A 1 -21.58 10.76 32.45
N GLY A 2 -20.88 10.25 31.45
CA GLY A 2 -19.93 9.14 31.44
C GLY A 2 -20.55 8.06 30.55
N ARG A 3 -20.03 7.91 29.33
CA ARG A 3 -20.05 6.70 28.49
C ARG A 3 -19.20 6.98 27.26
N GLU A 4 -17.93 6.66 27.42
CA GLU A 4 -17.02 6.32 26.34
C GLU A 4 -17.55 5.00 25.76
N ASP A 5 -18.06 5.03 24.53
CA ASP A 5 -18.48 3.80 23.87
C ASP A 5 -17.24 3.10 23.31
N GLU A 6 -16.80 2.14 24.11
CA GLU A 6 -16.01 0.96 23.77
C GLU A 6 -16.40 0.40 22.39
N PHE A 7 -15.52 0.60 21.40
CA PHE A 7 -15.49 -0.31 20.26
C PHE A 7 -14.67 -1.54 20.67
N ALA A 8 -15.38 -2.53 21.20
CA ALA A 8 -14.88 -3.86 21.48
C ALA A 8 -14.30 -4.48 20.19
N LEU A 9 -12.98 -4.64 20.17
CA LEU A 9 -12.26 -5.52 19.27
C LEU A 9 -12.47 -6.96 19.74
N ASP A 10 -13.68 -7.48 19.53
CA ASP A 10 -13.98 -8.89 19.78
C ASP A 10 -13.31 -9.74 18.70
N GLY A 11 -12.14 -10.29 19.04
CA GLY A 11 -11.35 -11.14 18.17
C GLY A 11 -9.83 -11.08 18.37
N LEU A 12 -9.36 -10.83 19.60
CA LEU A 12 -7.96 -10.97 19.97
C LEU A 12 -7.87 -11.96 21.14
N GLY A 13 -7.01 -12.96 21.01
CA GLY A 13 -6.50 -13.63 22.19
C GLY A 13 -5.67 -12.61 22.98
N ASP A 14 -6.22 -12.15 24.10
CA ASP A 14 -5.61 -11.69 25.38
C ASP A 14 -4.36 -10.77 25.41
N ALA A 15 -3.79 -10.34 24.28
CA ALA A 15 -2.59 -9.49 24.29
C ALA A 15 -2.95 -7.99 24.30
N SER A 16 -2.40 -7.24 25.25
CA SER A 16 -2.55 -5.77 25.28
C SER A 16 -1.82 -5.10 24.12
N VAL A 17 -2.19 -3.85 23.81
CA VAL A 17 -1.50 -3.03 22.80
C VAL A 17 -0.01 -2.89 23.12
N GLU A 18 0.32 -2.76 24.41
CA GLU A 18 1.70 -2.67 24.91
C GLU A 18 2.47 -3.97 24.68
N GLU A 19 1.82 -5.13 24.85
CA GLU A 19 2.44 -6.43 24.56
C GLU A 19 2.71 -6.61 23.06
N ILE A 20 1.75 -6.23 22.22
CA ILE A 20 1.91 -6.24 20.76
C ILE A 20 3.08 -5.33 20.34
N ALA A 21 3.15 -4.11 20.89
CA ALA A 21 4.21 -3.16 20.61
C ALA A 21 5.60 -3.73 20.99
N SER A 22 5.70 -4.32 22.17
CA SER A 22 6.93 -4.97 22.66
C SER A 22 7.38 -6.12 21.75
N ARG A 23 6.44 -6.97 21.31
CA ARG A 23 6.73 -8.08 20.40
C ARG A 23 7.22 -7.61 19.03
N ILE A 24 6.68 -6.51 18.48
CA ILE A 24 7.13 -5.97 17.20
C ILE A 24 8.52 -5.33 17.33
N THR A 25 8.71 -4.46 18.33
CA THR A 25 9.95 -3.69 18.51
C THR A 25 11.15 -4.55 18.92
N SER A 26 10.90 -5.73 19.51
CA SER A 26 11.92 -6.74 19.82
C SER A 26 12.36 -7.60 18.63
N LEU A 27 11.70 -7.48 17.47
CA LEU A 27 12.16 -8.16 16.26
C LEU A 27 13.54 -7.63 15.84
N SER A 28 14.46 -8.56 15.57
CA SER A 28 15.80 -8.22 15.08
C SER A 28 15.72 -7.50 13.73
N PRO A 29 16.52 -6.44 13.52
CA PRO A 29 16.59 -5.79 12.22
C PRO A 29 17.17 -6.73 11.18
N VAL A 30 16.70 -6.60 9.93
CA VAL A 30 17.19 -7.38 8.78
C VAL A 30 17.51 -6.48 7.60
N HIS A 31 18.38 -6.96 6.71
CA HIS A 31 18.75 -6.26 5.48
C HIS A 31 18.70 -7.25 4.32
N TYR A 32 17.54 -7.35 3.65
CA TYR A 32 17.33 -8.22 2.50
C TYR A 32 17.31 -7.39 1.20
N GLY A 33 17.73 -7.99 0.09
CA GLY A 33 17.90 -7.28 -1.18
C GLY A 33 18.80 -6.05 -1.02
N ARG A 34 18.38 -4.91 -1.59
CA ARG A 34 19.06 -3.61 -1.49
C ARG A 34 18.56 -2.73 -0.34
N SER A 35 17.84 -3.28 0.65
CA SER A 35 17.19 -2.46 1.69
C SER A 35 18.15 -1.61 2.51
N ARG A 36 19.35 -2.14 2.81
CA ARG A 36 20.39 -1.37 3.49
C ARG A 36 20.91 -0.21 2.64
N GLU A 37 21.27 -0.49 1.40
CA GLU A 37 21.78 0.50 0.46
C GLU A 37 20.77 1.63 0.25
N MET A 38 19.49 1.28 0.00
CA MET A 38 18.45 2.26 -0.22
C MET A 38 18.20 3.12 1.03
N LEU A 39 18.20 2.52 2.22
CA LEU A 39 18.01 3.25 3.46
C LEU A 39 19.18 4.21 3.75
N GLU A 40 20.42 3.75 3.60
CA GLU A 40 21.61 4.58 3.81
C GLU A 40 21.68 5.76 2.82
N ALA A 41 21.08 5.63 1.64
CA ALA A 41 21.02 6.69 0.64
C ALA A 41 19.87 7.70 0.85
N LEU A 42 18.95 7.46 1.79
CA LEU A 42 17.81 8.32 2.09
C LEU A 42 18.08 9.19 3.32
N ASP A 43 18.12 10.50 3.13
CA ASP A 43 18.09 11.46 4.23
C ASP A 43 16.62 11.76 4.58
N ILE A 44 16.05 10.99 5.52
CA ILE A 44 14.64 11.09 5.89
C ILE A 44 14.28 12.49 6.39
N ARG A 45 15.19 13.13 7.15
CA ARG A 45 14.96 14.47 7.68
C ARG A 45 14.94 15.51 6.57
N ALA A 46 15.87 15.45 5.62
CA ALA A 46 15.87 16.38 4.49
C ALA A 46 14.67 16.17 3.56
N LEU A 47 14.23 14.91 3.37
CA LEU A 47 13.13 14.58 2.47
C LEU A 47 11.75 14.90 3.07
N THR A 48 11.55 14.61 4.36
CA THR A 48 10.21 14.63 4.98
C THR A 48 10.07 15.66 6.10
N GLY A 49 11.17 16.24 6.56
CA GLY A 49 11.21 17.11 7.74
C GLY A 49 11.09 16.36 9.07
N GLN A 50 10.91 15.03 9.06
CA GLN A 50 10.80 14.20 10.26
C GLN A 50 12.15 13.59 10.63
N ASP A 51 12.45 13.57 11.92
CA ASP A 51 13.63 12.88 12.48
C ASP A 51 13.19 11.49 12.98
N ILE A 52 12.82 10.62 12.02
CA ILE A 52 12.30 9.27 12.29
C ILE A 52 13.11 8.26 11.46
N GLY A 53 13.55 7.18 12.09
CA GLY A 53 14.25 6.06 11.45
C GLY A 53 13.30 5.05 10.80
N ILE A 54 13.83 4.26 9.86
CA ILE A 54 13.12 3.11 9.26
C ILE A 54 13.81 1.83 9.70
N ARG A 55 13.07 0.92 10.34
CA ARG A 55 13.56 -0.39 10.75
C ARG A 55 12.93 -1.50 9.91
N PHE A 56 13.77 -2.25 9.21
CA PHE A 56 13.34 -3.45 8.50
C PHE A 56 13.35 -4.66 9.44
N VAL A 57 12.27 -5.43 9.43
CA VAL A 57 12.15 -6.70 10.18
C VAL A 57 11.77 -7.84 9.24
N ASP A 58 12.03 -9.08 9.65
CA ASP A 58 11.72 -10.25 8.82
C ASP A 58 10.20 -10.47 8.74
N LEU A 59 9.66 -10.53 7.51
CA LEU A 59 8.22 -10.69 7.27
C LEU A 59 7.65 -11.97 7.86
N ASN A 60 8.38 -13.09 7.81
CA ASN A 60 7.90 -14.35 8.37
C ASN A 60 7.88 -14.31 9.90
N ARG A 61 8.89 -13.67 10.52
CA ARG A 61 8.89 -13.46 11.98
C ARG A 61 7.77 -12.55 12.41
N TYR A 62 7.53 -11.46 11.69
CA TYR A 62 6.42 -10.55 11.96
C TYR A 62 5.07 -11.27 11.83
N ALA A 63 4.85 -12.02 10.75
CA ALA A 63 3.63 -12.80 10.55
C ALA A 63 3.44 -13.86 11.66
N GLY A 64 4.54 -14.48 12.12
CA GLY A 64 4.55 -15.45 13.21
C GLY A 64 4.17 -14.90 14.59
N LEU A 65 4.09 -13.57 14.76
CA LEU A 65 3.60 -12.97 16.00
C LEU A 65 2.09 -13.15 16.18
N ASN A 66 1.36 -13.59 15.14
CA ASN A 66 -0.09 -13.83 15.14
C ASN A 66 -0.92 -12.66 15.68
N ILE A 67 -0.44 -11.43 15.45
CA ILE A 67 -1.08 -10.19 15.93
C ILE A 67 -2.42 -9.92 15.20
N PHE A 68 -2.67 -10.62 14.09
CA PHE A 68 -3.91 -10.53 13.35
C PHE A 68 -4.71 -11.82 13.54
N GLY A 69 -5.91 -11.73 14.13
CA GLY A 69 -6.84 -12.85 14.15
C GLY A 69 -7.09 -13.34 12.73
N SER A 70 -6.77 -14.61 12.46
CA SER A 70 -7.06 -15.52 11.32
C SER A 70 -7.18 -15.02 9.85
N GLY A 71 -7.35 -13.74 9.54
CA GLY A 71 -7.67 -13.20 8.22
C GLY A 71 -6.49 -12.71 7.37
N GLN A 72 -5.30 -12.48 7.94
CA GLN A 72 -4.07 -12.21 7.16
C GLN A 72 -3.23 -13.46 6.87
N SER A 73 -3.79 -14.64 7.12
CA SER A 73 -3.19 -15.95 6.79
C SER A 73 -2.98 -16.18 5.28
N ALA A 74 -3.41 -15.25 4.41
CA ALA A 74 -3.08 -15.23 2.98
C ALA A 74 -1.69 -14.62 2.66
N VAL A 75 -1.01 -14.03 3.65
CA VAL A 75 0.37 -13.53 3.53
C VAL A 75 1.39 -14.64 3.85
N SER A 76 1.01 -15.66 4.63
CA SER A 76 1.94 -16.68 5.15
C SER A 76 2.25 -17.85 4.20
N LYS A 77 1.73 -17.86 2.96
CA LYS A 77 2.13 -18.85 1.94
C LYS A 77 3.11 -18.24 0.94
N GLY A 78 4.37 -18.11 1.36
CA GLY A 78 5.52 -17.93 0.45
C GLY A 78 5.45 -16.74 -0.50
N ARG A 79 4.75 -15.66 -0.12
CA ARG A 79 4.65 -14.46 -0.95
C ARG A 79 5.89 -13.58 -0.74
N LYS A 80 6.56 -13.28 -1.85
CA LYS A 80 7.41 -12.10 -2.00
C LYS A 80 6.61 -10.88 -1.56
N GLY A 81 7.20 -10.01 -0.75
CA GLY A 81 6.47 -8.84 -0.30
C GLY A 81 7.18 -8.01 0.75
N GLY A 82 6.59 -6.86 1.01
CA GLY A 82 6.82 -6.08 2.21
C GLY A 82 5.50 -5.56 2.77
N ILE A 83 5.49 -5.25 4.06
CA ILE A 83 4.35 -4.67 4.75
C ILE A 83 4.85 -3.48 5.57
N PHE A 84 4.26 -2.31 5.35
CA PHE A 84 4.39 -1.21 6.29
C PHE A 84 3.57 -1.49 7.55
N ILE A 85 4.27 -1.72 8.66
CA ILE A 85 3.64 -1.97 9.95
C ILE A 85 3.03 -0.67 10.44
N ASN A 86 1.72 -0.72 10.72
CA ASN A 86 0.99 0.41 11.25
C ASN A 86 1.67 1.00 12.50
N GLN A 87 2.12 2.26 12.39
CA GLN A 87 2.87 2.95 13.43
C GLN A 87 2.09 3.05 14.75
N HIS A 88 0.75 3.06 14.74
CA HIS A 88 -0.04 3.05 15.98
C HIS A 88 0.24 1.83 16.86
N LYS A 89 0.75 0.73 16.28
CA LYS A 89 1.15 -0.47 17.02
C LYS A 89 2.52 -0.33 17.69
N THR A 90 3.38 0.60 17.27
CA THR A 90 4.77 0.69 17.74
C THR A 90 5.09 2.02 18.44
N ILE A 91 4.35 3.10 18.15
CA ILE A 91 4.69 4.47 18.57
C ILE A 91 4.86 4.65 20.09
N LYS A 92 4.14 3.88 20.91
CA LYS A 92 4.28 3.92 22.38
C LYS A 92 5.59 3.30 22.87
N ALA A 93 6.09 2.28 22.16
CA ALA A 93 7.27 1.53 22.57
C ALA A 93 8.56 2.03 21.88
N ASP A 94 8.43 2.53 20.66
CA ASP A 94 9.54 3.06 19.84
C ASP A 94 9.02 4.20 18.95
N PRO A 95 8.94 5.44 19.47
CA PRO A 95 8.40 6.59 18.74
C PRO A 95 9.35 7.09 17.64
N ASP A 96 10.64 6.76 17.74
CA ASP A 96 11.69 7.27 16.86
C ASP A 96 11.82 6.44 15.57
N ASN A 97 11.05 5.36 15.42
CA ASN A 97 11.14 4.46 14.28
C ASN A 97 9.77 4.04 13.71
N VAL A 98 9.73 3.95 12.39
CA VAL A 98 8.70 3.21 11.64
C VAL A 98 9.24 1.86 11.20
N TYR A 99 8.36 0.89 10.98
CA TYR A 99 8.76 -0.49 10.73
C TYR A 99 8.23 -1.02 9.40
N LEU A 100 9.11 -1.64 8.63
CA LEU A 100 8.79 -2.37 7.41
C LEU A 100 9.12 -3.86 7.59
N ALA A 101 8.12 -4.73 7.49
CA ALA A 101 8.33 -6.16 7.46
C ALA A 101 8.63 -6.59 6.01
N ILE A 102 9.79 -7.17 5.73
CA ILE A 102 10.24 -7.51 4.36
C ILE A 102 10.60 -9.00 4.21
N SER A 103 10.27 -9.59 3.06
CA SER A 103 10.64 -10.96 2.73
C SER A 103 12.12 -11.08 2.34
N LYS A 104 12.71 -12.27 2.50
CA LYS A 104 14.12 -12.55 2.15
C LYS A 104 14.43 -12.34 0.67
N ASP A 105 13.43 -12.57 -0.17
CA ASP A 105 13.48 -12.52 -1.63
C ASP A 105 12.77 -11.27 -2.19
N ILE A 106 12.63 -10.23 -1.37
CA ILE A 106 12.06 -8.94 -1.79
C ILE A 106 12.85 -8.38 -2.99
N ASP A 107 12.13 -7.95 -4.01
CA ASP A 107 12.70 -7.27 -5.16
C ASP A 107 12.70 -5.75 -4.99
N ASP A 108 13.48 -5.08 -5.84
CA ASP A 108 13.67 -3.64 -5.75
C ASP A 108 12.36 -2.85 -5.96
N THR A 109 11.45 -3.32 -6.82
CA THR A 109 10.17 -2.64 -7.08
C THR A 109 9.27 -2.70 -5.85
N THR A 110 9.12 -3.87 -5.23
CA THR A 110 8.38 -4.04 -3.98
C THR A 110 8.99 -3.20 -2.86
N LEU A 111 10.33 -3.19 -2.76
CA LEU A 111 11.01 -2.42 -1.72
C LEU A 111 10.79 -0.91 -1.88
N ILE A 112 10.93 -0.35 -3.08
CA ILE A 112 10.67 1.09 -3.28
C ILE A 112 9.18 1.43 -3.12
N HIS A 113 8.25 0.52 -3.44
CA HIS A 113 6.82 0.72 -3.19
C HIS A 113 6.55 0.89 -1.70
N GLN A 114 7.11 0.02 -0.86
CA GLN A 114 6.96 0.13 0.59
C GLN A 114 7.65 1.37 1.16
N LEU A 115 8.83 1.74 0.64
CA LEU A 115 9.49 2.99 1.01
C LEU A 115 8.68 4.22 0.57
N ALA A 116 8.00 4.18 -0.57
CA ALA A 116 7.13 5.26 -1.03
C ALA A 116 5.97 5.48 -0.06
N HIS A 117 5.35 4.40 0.46
CA HIS A 117 4.35 4.53 1.52
C HIS A 117 4.93 5.14 2.81
N VAL A 118 6.16 4.76 3.20
CA VAL A 118 6.79 5.37 4.38
C VAL A 118 7.03 6.85 4.18
N LEU A 119 7.58 7.26 3.04
CA LEU A 119 7.86 8.68 2.75
C LEU A 119 6.56 9.49 2.60
N ASP A 120 5.53 8.91 1.99
CA ASP A 120 4.20 9.52 1.92
C ASP A 120 3.59 9.71 3.31
N TYR A 121 3.73 8.72 4.17
CA TYR A 121 3.25 8.81 5.53
C TYR A 121 3.98 9.89 6.35
N LEU A 122 5.31 9.97 6.22
CA LEU A 122 6.14 10.89 7.01
C LEU A 122 6.07 12.34 6.49
N GLY A 123 6.08 12.52 5.17
CA GLY A 123 6.24 13.82 4.51
C GLY A 123 5.16 14.21 3.49
N GLY A 124 4.18 13.33 3.24
CA GLY A 124 3.13 13.53 2.24
C GLY A 124 1.73 13.52 2.84
N SER A 125 0.90 12.58 2.36
CA SER A 125 -0.52 12.45 2.70
C SER A 125 -0.78 12.10 4.17
N ARG A 126 0.21 11.52 4.86
CA ARG A 126 0.05 10.96 6.23
C ARG A 126 -1.03 9.88 6.36
N LEU A 127 -1.43 9.27 5.25
CA LEU A 127 -2.36 8.15 5.23
C LEU A 127 -1.58 6.85 5.50
N MET A 128 -2.08 6.04 6.42
CA MET A 128 -1.50 4.73 6.72
C MET A 128 -2.07 3.69 5.75
N PRO A 129 -1.24 3.00 4.94
CA PRO A 129 -1.74 1.89 4.11
C PRO A 129 -2.30 0.76 4.97
N GLY A 130 -3.26 0.02 4.45
CA GLY A 130 -3.97 -1.05 5.15
C GLY A 130 -4.99 -0.57 6.19
N THR A 131 -5.39 0.71 6.13
CA THR A 131 -6.42 1.29 7.03
C THR A 131 -7.61 1.89 6.29
N LEU A 132 -7.58 1.88 4.95
CA LEU A 132 -8.57 2.56 4.10
C LEU A 132 -9.57 1.58 3.46
N GLU A 133 -9.41 0.27 3.65
CA GLU A 133 -10.32 -0.77 3.16
C GLU A 133 -11.77 -0.55 3.60
N PRO A 134 -12.08 -0.20 4.87
CA PRO A 134 -13.47 0.03 5.27
C PRO A 134 -14.10 1.20 4.49
N LEU A 135 -13.33 2.25 4.24
CA LEU A 135 -13.80 3.41 3.47
C LEU A 135 -13.95 3.05 1.99
N ALA A 136 -12.98 2.34 1.41
CA ALA A 136 -13.06 1.87 0.02
C ALA A 136 -14.27 0.97 -0.20
N PHE A 137 -14.52 0.05 0.73
CA PHE A 137 -15.68 -0.84 0.73
C PHE A 137 -17.00 -0.07 0.79
N GLU A 138 -17.11 0.88 1.72
CA GLU A 138 -18.30 1.73 1.85
C GLU A 138 -18.58 2.52 0.56
N LEU A 139 -17.52 3.07 -0.06
CA LEU A 139 -17.62 3.85 -1.28
C LEU A 139 -17.78 2.99 -2.55
N ARG A 140 -17.55 1.68 -2.44
CA ARG A 140 -17.50 0.71 -3.55
C ARG A 140 -16.48 1.11 -4.63
N ILE A 141 -15.29 1.51 -4.18
CA ILE A 141 -14.18 1.87 -5.06
C ILE A 141 -12.97 0.97 -4.79
N PRO A 142 -12.02 0.83 -5.74
CA PRO A 142 -10.75 0.15 -5.47
C PRO A 142 -9.99 0.82 -4.33
N VAL A 143 -9.46 0.03 -3.38
CA VAL A 143 -8.69 0.55 -2.24
C VAL A 143 -7.40 1.23 -2.70
N GLU A 144 -6.79 0.75 -3.78
CA GLU A 144 -5.58 1.34 -4.38
C GLU A 144 -5.77 2.83 -4.74
N HIS A 145 -6.98 3.26 -5.10
CA HIS A 145 -7.27 4.68 -5.37
C HIS A 145 -7.16 5.57 -4.12
N LEU A 146 -7.24 4.96 -2.93
CA LEU A 146 -7.10 5.64 -1.64
C LEU A 146 -5.71 5.42 -1.02
N GLU A 147 -5.06 4.29 -1.29
CA GLU A 147 -3.73 3.97 -0.75
C GLU A 147 -2.57 4.54 -1.58
N HIS A 148 -2.82 4.87 -2.84
CA HIS A 148 -1.83 5.51 -3.72
C HIS A 148 -2.25 6.94 -4.09
N PRO A 149 -2.27 7.88 -3.12
CA PRO A 149 -2.59 9.27 -3.39
C PRO A 149 -1.53 9.95 -4.26
N GLU A 150 -1.80 11.18 -4.68
CA GLU A 150 -0.87 11.99 -5.47
C GLU A 150 0.52 12.08 -4.82
N GLU A 151 0.56 12.27 -3.50
CA GLU A 151 1.79 12.34 -2.70
C GLU A 151 2.57 11.01 -2.71
N PHE A 152 1.89 9.86 -2.69
CA PHE A 152 2.54 8.56 -2.91
C PHE A 152 3.15 8.45 -4.30
N GLY A 153 2.42 8.85 -5.35
CA GLY A 153 2.91 8.84 -6.73
C GLY A 153 4.18 9.67 -6.90
N TYR A 154 4.27 10.82 -6.23
CA TYR A 154 5.49 11.64 -6.17
C TYR A 154 6.67 10.86 -5.58
N TRP A 155 6.50 10.25 -4.41
CA TRP A 155 7.57 9.50 -3.75
C TRP A 155 7.99 8.26 -4.53
N LEU A 156 7.03 7.54 -5.13
CA LEU A 156 7.30 6.38 -5.96
C LEU A 156 8.21 6.73 -7.14
N ILE A 157 7.92 7.83 -7.85
CA ILE A 157 8.75 8.31 -8.97
C ILE A 157 10.12 8.80 -8.48
N HIS A 158 10.16 9.54 -7.36
CA HIS A 158 11.42 10.00 -6.78
C HIS A 158 12.36 8.81 -6.48
N LEU A 159 11.84 7.77 -5.83
CA LEU A 159 12.60 6.57 -5.47
C LEU A 159 13.00 5.77 -6.71
N GLN A 160 12.11 5.65 -7.70
CA GLN A 160 12.39 5.01 -8.98
C GLN A 160 13.59 5.63 -9.68
N GLN A 161 13.61 6.97 -9.80
CA GLN A 161 14.68 7.71 -10.43
C GLN A 161 15.99 7.61 -9.63
N LYS A 162 15.90 7.76 -8.31
CA LYS A 162 17.06 7.72 -7.41
C LYS A 162 17.76 6.37 -7.44
N PHE A 163 17.00 5.28 -7.46
CA PHE A 163 17.54 3.91 -7.37
C PHE A 163 17.59 3.15 -8.69
N GLN A 164 17.15 3.78 -9.79
CA GLN A 164 17.12 3.22 -11.14
C GLN A 164 16.35 1.90 -11.22
N VAL A 165 15.22 1.84 -10.53
CA VAL A 165 14.36 0.66 -10.48
C VAL A 165 13.40 0.68 -11.67
N THR A 166 13.05 -0.51 -12.18
CA THR A 166 11.98 -0.64 -13.18
C THR A 166 10.71 -1.05 -12.46
N PHE A 167 9.65 -0.26 -12.61
CA PHE A 167 8.34 -0.59 -12.05
C PHE A 167 7.79 -1.89 -12.61
N ASP A 168 7.09 -2.63 -11.75
CA ASP A 168 6.16 -3.67 -12.16
C ASP A 168 4.92 -3.08 -12.88
N ALA A 169 3.94 -3.93 -13.19
CA ALA A 169 2.73 -3.50 -13.88
C ALA A 169 1.88 -2.54 -13.04
N ASP A 170 1.76 -2.75 -11.73
CA ASP A 170 0.88 -1.97 -10.86
C ASP A 170 1.51 -0.58 -10.60
N ASP A 171 2.78 -0.53 -10.24
CA ASP A 171 3.53 0.72 -10.02
C ASP A 171 3.63 1.54 -11.32
N ALA A 172 3.72 0.89 -12.47
CA ALA A 172 3.70 1.59 -13.76
C ALA A 172 2.34 2.29 -14.01
N ILE A 173 1.23 1.68 -13.59
CA ILE A 173 -0.10 2.31 -13.68
C ILE A 173 -0.20 3.47 -12.72
N VAL A 174 0.26 3.33 -11.47
CA VAL A 174 0.27 4.44 -10.51
C VAL A 174 1.09 5.61 -11.04
N SER A 175 2.30 5.35 -11.55
CA SER A 175 3.13 6.36 -12.20
C SER A 175 2.42 7.02 -13.39
N TYR A 176 1.73 6.24 -14.22
CA TYR A 176 0.98 6.77 -15.36
C TYR A 176 -0.18 7.67 -14.92
N LEU A 177 -0.92 7.28 -13.88
CA LEU A 177 -1.99 8.09 -13.29
C LEU A 177 -1.45 9.38 -12.67
N TYR A 178 -0.31 9.32 -11.97
CA TYR A 178 0.36 10.49 -11.40
C TYR A 178 0.76 11.49 -12.49
N GLN A 179 1.44 11.03 -13.54
CA GLN A 179 1.87 11.87 -14.66
C GLN A 179 0.69 12.55 -15.39
N ASN A 180 -0.48 11.94 -15.35
CA ASN A 180 -1.71 12.48 -15.93
C ASN A 180 -2.61 13.22 -14.92
N GLN A 181 -2.14 13.49 -13.70
CA GLN A 181 -2.88 14.21 -12.65
C GLN A 181 -4.22 13.56 -12.31
N MET A 182 -4.22 12.22 -12.27
CA MET A 182 -5.43 11.43 -12.04
C MET A 182 -5.53 10.87 -10.61
N LEU A 183 -4.43 10.80 -9.87
CA LEU A 183 -4.45 10.34 -8.48
C LEU A 183 -5.25 11.29 -7.59
N ILE A 184 -5.85 10.75 -6.54
CA ILE A 184 -6.60 11.54 -5.54
C ILE A 184 -5.60 12.14 -4.56
N LYS A 185 -5.78 13.40 -4.17
CA LYS A 185 -4.90 14.02 -3.18
C LYS A 185 -5.16 13.45 -1.79
N GLY A 186 -4.11 13.31 -0.99
CA GLY A 186 -4.20 12.93 0.41
C GLY A 186 -5.20 13.78 1.20
N GLU A 187 -5.17 15.10 0.99
CA GLU A 187 -6.09 16.04 1.66
C GLU A 187 -7.57 15.75 1.37
N GLU A 188 -7.90 15.25 0.18
CA GLU A 188 -9.28 14.96 -0.22
C GLU A 188 -9.77 13.65 0.42
N ILE A 189 -8.87 12.67 0.54
CA ILE A 189 -9.12 11.40 1.22
C ILE A 189 -9.34 11.65 2.72
N GLN A 190 -8.50 12.47 3.35
CA GLN A 190 -8.64 12.83 4.76
C GLN A 190 -9.97 13.54 5.08
N ARG A 191 -10.47 14.38 4.16
CA ARG A 191 -11.78 15.04 4.30
C ARG A 191 -12.95 14.05 4.24
N LYS A 192 -12.73 12.81 3.76
CA LYS A 192 -13.72 11.72 3.66
C LYS A 192 -15.02 12.13 2.99
N ASN A 193 -14.96 13.09 2.06
CA ASN A 193 -16.14 13.51 1.30
C ASN A 193 -16.48 12.42 0.27
N ARG A 194 -17.47 11.60 0.63
CA ARG A 194 -17.87 10.40 -0.11
C ARG A 194 -18.23 10.69 -1.57
N LEU A 195 -18.92 11.81 -1.82
CA LEU A 195 -19.33 12.20 -3.17
C LEU A 195 -18.10 12.53 -4.04
N ILE A 196 -17.15 13.30 -3.48
CA ILE A 196 -15.92 13.68 -4.19
C ILE A 196 -15.06 12.45 -4.47
N LEU A 197 -14.82 11.62 -3.46
CA LEU A 197 -13.96 10.43 -3.59
C LEU A 197 -14.52 9.44 -4.63
N ARG A 198 -15.82 9.18 -4.58
CA ARG A 198 -16.47 8.32 -5.59
C ARG A 198 -16.38 8.92 -6.98
N SER A 199 -16.68 10.21 -7.14
CA SER A 199 -16.60 10.90 -8.43
C SER A 199 -15.18 10.85 -9.02
N LYS A 200 -14.15 11.03 -8.20
CA LYS A 200 -12.75 10.93 -8.64
C LYS A 200 -12.34 9.50 -8.99
N SER A 201 -12.75 8.51 -8.21
CA SER A 201 -12.54 7.10 -8.55
C SER A 201 -13.20 6.74 -9.88
N ASP A 202 -14.44 7.17 -10.13
CA ASP A 202 -15.14 6.94 -11.41
C ASP A 202 -14.40 7.62 -12.57
N ARG A 203 -13.81 8.80 -12.33
CA ARG A 203 -12.96 9.48 -13.32
C ARG A 203 -11.67 8.70 -13.62
N ILE A 204 -11.01 8.14 -12.60
CA ILE A 204 -9.83 7.26 -12.77
C ILE A 204 -10.21 6.04 -13.62
N LEU A 205 -11.29 5.34 -13.27
CA LEU A 205 -11.73 4.14 -13.99
C LEU A 205 -12.06 4.43 -15.46
N ARG A 206 -12.76 5.53 -15.75
CA ARG A 206 -13.01 5.96 -17.13
C ARG A 206 -11.72 6.26 -17.88
N PHE A 207 -10.81 7.03 -17.27
CA PHE A 207 -9.52 7.35 -17.87
C PHE A 207 -8.71 6.09 -18.21
N LEU A 208 -8.64 5.12 -17.29
CA LEU A 208 -7.98 3.84 -17.52
C LEU A 208 -8.65 3.03 -18.64
N SER A 209 -9.99 3.07 -18.74
CA SER A 209 -10.75 2.38 -19.78
C SER A 209 -10.50 3.00 -21.16
N GLU A 210 -10.59 4.32 -21.27
CA GLU A 210 -10.36 5.09 -22.51
C GLU A 210 -8.92 4.95 -23.01
N ARG A 211 -7.97 4.66 -22.11
CA ARG A 211 -6.54 4.49 -22.39
C ARG A 211 -6.07 3.03 -22.32
N SER A 212 -6.99 2.07 -22.34
CA SER A 212 -6.69 0.66 -22.10
C SER A 212 -5.59 0.10 -23.01
N ALA A 213 -5.62 0.39 -24.32
CA ALA A 213 -4.61 -0.07 -25.28
C ALA A 213 -3.24 0.60 -25.09
N GLU A 214 -3.21 1.83 -24.57
CA GLU A 214 -1.96 2.52 -24.22
C GLU A 214 -1.35 1.91 -22.96
N ILE A 215 -2.16 1.71 -21.93
CA ILE A 215 -1.77 1.09 -20.66
C ILE A 215 -1.30 -0.34 -20.89
N ASP A 216 -2.01 -1.13 -21.70
CA ASP A 216 -1.60 -2.49 -22.05
C ASP A 216 -0.19 -2.52 -22.63
N ARG A 217 0.10 -1.66 -23.61
CA ARG A 217 1.44 -1.55 -24.20
C ARG A 217 2.50 -1.17 -23.17
N LEU A 218 2.14 -0.32 -22.21
CA LEU A 218 3.04 0.11 -21.14
C LEU A 218 3.43 -1.04 -20.19
N ILE A 219 2.49 -1.95 -19.88
CA ILE A 219 2.65 -2.92 -18.78
C ILE A 219 2.74 -4.39 -19.19
N ARG A 220 2.36 -4.77 -20.42
CA ARG A 220 2.23 -6.18 -20.85
C ARG A 220 3.48 -7.06 -20.67
N ASN A 221 4.65 -6.45 -20.62
CA ASN A 221 5.94 -7.15 -20.45
C ASN A 221 6.52 -6.97 -19.03
N ARG A 222 5.76 -6.40 -18.10
CA ARG A 222 6.19 -6.13 -16.72
C ARG A 222 5.69 -7.24 -15.78
N PRO A 223 6.42 -7.52 -14.68
CA PRO A 223 5.94 -8.41 -13.62
C PRO A 223 4.54 -7.98 -13.14
N GLY A 224 3.71 -8.94 -12.75
CA GLY A 224 2.37 -8.68 -12.21
C GLY A 224 1.26 -8.51 -13.26
N TYR A 225 1.56 -8.33 -14.55
CA TYR A 225 0.55 -8.23 -15.60
C TYR A 225 -0.25 -9.54 -15.77
N ILE A 226 -1.58 -9.43 -15.89
CA ILE A 226 -2.50 -10.58 -15.97
C ILE A 226 -3.33 -10.68 -17.27
N GLY A 227 -3.07 -9.82 -18.26
CA GLY A 227 -3.78 -9.86 -19.54
C GLY A 227 -4.95 -8.87 -19.69
N ILE A 228 -5.40 -8.71 -20.94
CA ILE A 228 -6.61 -7.94 -21.32
C ILE A 228 -7.87 -8.75 -20.97
N ARG A 229 -8.98 -8.12 -20.56
CA ARG A 229 -10.28 -8.84 -20.44
C ARG A 229 -10.75 -9.30 -21.83
N SER A 230 -11.06 -10.59 -21.96
CA SER A 230 -11.88 -11.07 -23.09
C SER A 230 -13.30 -10.55 -22.97
N PRO A 231 -13.91 -10.01 -24.04
CA PRO A 231 -15.34 -9.70 -24.04
C PRO A 231 -16.13 -11.01 -23.96
N ALA A 232 -16.91 -11.19 -22.90
CA ALA A 232 -17.85 -12.30 -22.81
C ALA A 232 -19.04 -12.04 -23.74
N HIS A 233 -19.12 -12.79 -24.85
CA HIS A 233 -20.21 -12.91 -25.83
C HIS A 233 -20.81 -11.63 -26.48
N PRO A 234 -21.10 -11.65 -27.79
CA PRO A 234 -21.39 -10.46 -28.57
C PRO A 234 -22.88 -10.12 -28.47
N ASN A 235 -23.27 -9.27 -27.52
CA ASN A 235 -24.47 -8.45 -27.62
C ASN A 235 -24.51 -7.28 -26.62
N SER A 236 -23.35 -6.75 -26.25
CA SER A 236 -23.26 -5.43 -25.64
C SER A 236 -22.02 -4.73 -26.17
N SER A 237 -22.24 -3.54 -26.74
CA SER A 237 -21.19 -2.59 -27.08
C SER A 237 -20.39 -2.25 -25.81
N GLY A 238 -19.24 -2.89 -25.62
CA GLY A 238 -18.42 -2.74 -24.43
C GLY A 238 -16.93 -2.87 -24.77
N GLU A 239 -16.23 -1.74 -24.70
CA GLU A 239 -14.78 -1.64 -24.86
C GLU A 239 -14.06 -2.34 -23.69
N GLY A 240 -12.94 -3.00 -24.03
CA GLY A 240 -12.17 -3.84 -23.12
C GLY A 240 -11.52 -3.05 -21.98
N SER A 241 -11.81 -3.45 -20.75
CA SER A 241 -11.12 -3.00 -19.53
C SER A 241 -10.03 -4.01 -19.14
N VAL A 242 -8.93 -3.57 -18.53
CA VAL A 242 -7.84 -4.46 -18.04
C VAL A 242 -8.25 -5.09 -16.70
N ARG A 243 -7.79 -6.31 -16.39
CA ARG A 243 -8.08 -6.98 -15.10
C ARG A 243 -6.91 -6.77 -14.13
N PHE A 244 -7.23 -6.68 -12.85
CA PHE A 244 -6.28 -6.64 -11.73
C PHE A 244 -6.64 -7.71 -10.70
N LYS A 245 -5.71 -8.09 -9.82
CA LYS A 245 -6.02 -8.94 -8.67
C LYS A 245 -6.80 -8.15 -7.62
N SER A 246 -8.12 -8.14 -7.71
CA SER A 246 -8.97 -7.91 -6.54
C SER A 246 -9.05 -9.22 -5.75
N ASN A 247 -8.51 -9.27 -4.53
CA ASN A 247 -8.86 -10.34 -3.59
C ASN A 247 -10.33 -10.19 -3.24
N GLY A 248 -11.19 -10.97 -3.90
CA GLY A 248 -12.64 -10.90 -3.73
C GLY A 248 -13.35 -11.89 -4.65
N THR A 249 -13.09 -13.19 -4.47
CA THR A 249 -13.99 -14.22 -4.98
C THR A 249 -15.22 -14.27 -4.09
N PHE A 250 -16.32 -13.71 -4.57
CA PHE A 250 -17.66 -14.09 -4.12
C PHE A 250 -18.10 -15.30 -4.95
N SER A 251 -18.35 -16.42 -4.28
CA SER A 251 -19.31 -17.40 -4.75
C SER A 251 -20.65 -17.08 -4.08
N GLU A 252 -21.72 -17.20 -4.86
CA GLU A 252 -23.12 -17.05 -4.45
C GLU A 252 -23.51 -17.89 -3.23
#